data_AF-A0A370TF22-F1
#
_entry.id   AF-A0A370TF22-F1
#
_cell.length_a   1.000
_cell.length_b   1.000
_cell.length_c   1.000
_cell.angle_alpha   90.00
_cell.angle_beta   90.00
_cell.angle_gamma   90.00
#
_symmetry.space_group_name_H-M   'P 1'
#
loop_
_entity.id
_entity.type
_entity.pdbx_description
1 polymer ?
#
loop_
_entity_poly.entity_id
_entity_poly.type
_entity_poly.pdbx_seq_one_letter_code
_entity_poly.pdbx_strand_id
1 'polypeptide(L)'
;MGMLQEASTSIQHRIPRPPALHIYDLVTVGFGTKALALATAIKDYNTSTNILFLEQNHSFEEGNHVQDPATEFCDFMQNSFMHDLVTFRNPTSEFTFLNYLQSHGKLESFIELQGKKCEGDGFIRPLRDEFCRYLSWAARSFGDYVRYGEEVIQVSKANKYAQESLWRIVSKDMATQDTVVRLARNVVFANTEHMASIARDEVSA
;
A
#
# COMPACT_ATOMS: atom_id res chain seq x y z
N MET A 1 64.22 38.73 -14.10
CA MET A 1 64.06 37.31 -14.52
C MET A 1 64.38 36.46 -13.31
N GLY A 2 63.48 35.74 -12.64
CA GLY A 2 62.06 35.49 -12.83
C GLY A 2 61.38 35.33 -11.45
N MET A 3 60.06 35.55 -11.45
CA MET A 3 59.20 35.60 -10.27
C MET A 3 59.01 34.21 -9.65
N LEU A 4 59.01 34.16 -8.32
CA LEU A 4 58.46 33.06 -7.52
C LEU A 4 56.94 33.06 -7.70
N GLN A 5 56.38 31.94 -8.15
CA GLN A 5 54.93 31.72 -8.20
C GLN A 5 54.62 30.47 -7.38
N GLU A 6 54.27 30.67 -6.12
CA GLU A 6 53.73 29.63 -5.25
C GLU A 6 52.33 29.26 -5.75
N ALA A 7 52.17 28.01 -6.17
CA ALA A 7 50.89 27.44 -6.53
C ALA A 7 50.12 27.08 -5.26
N SER A 8 49.26 27.99 -4.79
CA SER A 8 48.24 27.72 -3.78
C SER A 8 47.32 26.61 -4.27
N THR A 9 47.59 25.38 -3.85
CA THR A 9 46.78 24.22 -4.18
C THR A 9 45.64 24.15 -3.16
N SER A 10 44.54 24.84 -3.47
CA SER A 10 43.31 24.79 -2.67
C SER A 10 42.71 23.39 -2.74
N ILE A 11 42.92 22.58 -1.70
CA ILE A 11 42.23 21.30 -1.51
C ILE A 11 40.77 21.63 -1.18
N GLN A 12 39.93 21.76 -2.21
CA GLN A 12 38.49 21.75 -2.03
C GLN A 12 38.07 20.33 -1.67
N HIS A 13 37.90 20.09 -0.36
CA HIS A 13 37.28 18.89 0.14
C HIS A 13 35.82 18.87 -0.34
N ARG A 14 35.55 18.27 -1.51
CA ARG A 14 34.19 17.99 -1.99
C ARG A 14 33.59 16.97 -1.02
N ILE A 15 32.88 17.46 -0.01
CA ILE A 15 31.94 16.65 0.76
C ILE A 15 31.03 15.97 -0.28
N PRO A 16 30.96 14.62 -0.32
CA PRO A 16 30.04 13.94 -1.20
C PRO A 16 28.64 14.49 -0.93
N ARG A 17 28.00 15.04 -1.96
CA ARG A 17 26.60 15.45 -1.86
C ARG A 17 25.84 14.19 -1.47
N PRO A 18 25.15 14.13 -0.32
CA PRO A 18 24.34 12.97 0.01
C PRO A 18 23.39 12.72 -1.18
N PRO A 19 23.13 11.46 -1.54
CA PRO A 19 22.19 11.15 -2.62
C PRO A 19 20.91 11.95 -2.36
N ALA A 20 20.41 12.64 -3.39
CA ALA A 20 19.26 13.51 -3.26
C ALA A 20 18.14 12.74 -2.56
N LEU A 21 17.70 13.21 -1.38
CA LEU A 21 16.62 12.56 -0.66
C LEU A 21 15.39 12.53 -1.56
N HIS A 22 14.94 11.33 -1.88
CA HIS A 22 13.75 11.13 -2.67
C HIS A 22 12.51 11.46 -1.82
N ILE A 23 11.69 12.40 -2.28
CA ILE A 23 10.46 12.84 -1.60
C ILE A 23 9.27 12.21 -2.31
N TYR A 24 8.49 11.44 -1.57
CA TYR A 24 7.23 10.87 -2.05
C TYR A 24 6.11 11.91 -1.94
N ASP A 25 5.15 11.86 -2.86
CA ASP A 25 3.92 12.64 -2.73
C ASP A 25 3.01 12.05 -1.66
N LEU A 26 3.02 10.72 -1.53
CA LEU A 26 2.23 9.97 -0.55
C LEU A 26 2.98 8.70 -0.10
N VAL A 27 3.06 8.51 1.23
CA VAL A 27 3.44 7.23 1.83
C VAL A 27 2.24 6.67 2.60
N THR A 28 1.92 5.39 2.39
CA THR A 28 0.89 4.69 3.15
C THR A 28 1.53 3.70 4.11
N VAL A 29 1.10 3.73 5.38
CA VAL A 29 1.46 2.75 6.40
C VAL A 29 0.41 1.64 6.39
N GLY A 30 0.83 0.45 5.97
CA GLY A 30 0.01 -0.72 5.69
C GLY A 30 -0.36 -0.87 4.22
N PHE A 31 -0.49 -2.12 3.78
CA PHE A 31 -0.96 -2.49 2.44
C PHE A 31 -2.05 -3.57 2.45
N GLY A 32 -3.07 -3.37 3.29
CA GLY A 32 -4.31 -4.14 3.24
C GLY A 32 -5.33 -3.60 2.24
N THR A 33 -6.57 -4.11 2.29
CA THR A 33 -7.68 -3.78 1.38
C THR A 33 -7.89 -2.27 1.16
N LYS A 34 -7.82 -1.47 2.22
CA LYS A 34 -8.02 -0.01 2.16
C LYS A 34 -6.92 0.69 1.36
N ALA A 35 -5.67 0.32 1.59
CA ALA A 35 -4.53 0.83 0.84
C ALA A 35 -4.57 0.37 -0.62
N LEU A 36 -4.98 -0.88 -0.85
CA LEU A 36 -5.15 -1.41 -2.20
C LEU A 36 -6.26 -0.67 -2.96
N ALA A 37 -7.40 -0.38 -2.33
CA ALA A 37 -8.46 0.44 -2.91
C ALA A 37 -7.94 1.84 -3.29
N LEU A 38 -7.13 2.47 -2.42
CA LEU A 38 -6.48 3.74 -2.73
C LEU A 38 -5.52 3.62 -3.92
N ALA A 39 -4.69 2.58 -3.98
CA ALA A 39 -3.76 2.34 -5.08
C ALA A 39 -4.49 2.20 -6.43
N THR A 40 -5.59 1.44 -6.47
CA THR A 40 -6.42 1.31 -7.68
C THR A 40 -7.06 2.63 -8.09
N ALA A 41 -7.49 3.45 -7.14
CA ALA A 41 -8.03 4.78 -7.45
C ALA A 41 -6.97 5.69 -8.08
N ILE A 42 -5.76 5.74 -7.50
CA ILE A 42 -4.65 6.54 -8.02
C ILE A 42 -4.30 6.10 -9.45
N LYS A 43 -4.26 4.79 -9.71
CA LYS A 43 -3.97 4.24 -11.04
C LYS A 43 -5.06 4.58 -12.07
N ASP A 44 -6.33 4.45 -11.69
CA ASP A 44 -7.45 4.77 -12.59
C ASP A 44 -7.49 6.25 -13.00
N TYR A 45 -7.08 7.17 -12.12
CA TYR A 45 -6.96 8.59 -12.45
C TYR A 45 -5.65 8.93 -13.19
N ASN A 46 -4.81 7.93 -13.49
CA ASN A 46 -3.54 8.04 -14.20
C ASN A 46 -2.67 9.21 -13.69
N THR A 47 -2.59 9.36 -12.37
CA THR A 47 -1.77 10.42 -11.81
C THR A 47 -0.31 9.95 -11.79
N SER A 48 0.62 10.81 -12.20
CA SER A 48 2.06 10.56 -12.05
C SER A 48 2.53 10.77 -10.59
N THR A 49 1.65 10.46 -9.63
CA THR A 49 1.89 10.65 -8.20
C THR A 49 2.93 9.66 -7.72
N ASN A 50 3.97 10.16 -7.07
CA ASN A 50 5.02 9.33 -6.53
C ASN A 50 4.59 8.72 -5.19
N ILE A 51 4.15 7.47 -5.22
CA ILE A 51 3.56 6.78 -4.06
C ILE A 51 4.43 5.63 -3.56
N LEU A 52 4.32 5.34 -2.27
CA LEU A 52 4.92 4.17 -1.62
C LEU A 52 3.99 3.60 -0.57
N PHE A 53 3.88 2.27 -0.53
CA PHE A 53 3.18 1.53 0.52
C PHE A 53 4.21 0.73 1.33
N LEU A 54 4.14 0.83 2.66
CA LEU A 54 5.00 0.09 3.58
C LEU A 54 4.15 -0.93 4.33
N GLU A 55 4.47 -2.21 4.21
CA GLU A 55 3.73 -3.31 4.83
C GLU A 55 4.67 -4.20 5.63
N GLN A 56 4.31 -4.49 6.88
CA GLN A 56 5.12 -5.30 7.79
C GLN A 56 5.09 -6.78 7.40
N ASN A 57 3.98 -7.26 6.84
CA ASN A 57 3.87 -8.62 6.34
C ASN A 57 4.79 -8.82 5.12
N HIS A 58 5.29 -10.05 4.93
CA HIS A 58 6.18 -10.38 3.81
C HIS A 58 5.45 -10.54 2.46
N SER A 59 4.11 -10.60 2.48
CA SER A 59 3.24 -10.74 1.32
C SER A 59 1.89 -10.10 1.57
N PHE A 60 1.15 -9.82 0.48
CA PHE A 60 -0.26 -9.47 0.57
C PHE A 60 -1.05 -10.69 1.06
N GLU A 61 -1.56 -10.61 2.29
CA GLU A 61 -2.41 -11.64 2.88
C GLU A 61 -3.65 -11.01 3.47
N GLU A 62 -4.78 -11.21 2.80
CA GLU A 62 -6.06 -10.79 3.33
C GLU A 62 -6.69 -11.93 4.13
N GLY A 63 -6.43 -11.94 5.44
CA GLY A 63 -7.22 -12.71 6.40
C GLY A 63 -7.01 -14.23 6.40
N ASN A 64 -5.76 -14.70 6.50
CA ASN A 64 -5.46 -16.11 6.83
C ASN A 64 -5.83 -16.52 8.27
N HIS A 65 -6.52 -15.67 9.04
CA HIS A 65 -6.87 -15.94 10.42
C HIS A 65 -8.39 -15.83 10.57
N VAL A 66 -9.06 -16.96 10.40
CA VAL A 66 -9.99 -17.60 11.35
C VAL A 66 -10.59 -18.77 10.56
N GLN A 67 -9.91 -19.93 10.58
CA GLN A 67 -10.62 -21.20 10.46
C GLN A 67 -11.19 -21.47 11.87
N ASP A 68 -12.31 -20.84 12.20
CA ASP A 68 -13.14 -21.33 13.29
C ASP A 68 -14.02 -22.45 12.69
N PRO A 69 -13.79 -23.72 13.05
CA PRO A 69 -14.61 -24.82 12.56
C PRO A 69 -16.09 -24.70 12.93
N ALA A 70 -16.46 -23.80 13.86
CA ALA A 70 -17.84 -23.56 14.26
C ALA A 70 -18.63 -22.64 13.31
N THR A 71 -17.99 -22.05 12.29
CA THR A 71 -18.65 -21.16 11.31
C THR A 71 -18.69 -21.76 9.91
N GLU A 72 -19.44 -22.87 9.74
CA GLU A 72 -19.80 -23.45 8.43
C GLU A 72 -20.58 -22.48 7.51
N PHE A 73 -20.92 -21.27 7.99
CA PHE A 73 -21.59 -20.20 7.26
C PHE A 73 -20.65 -19.09 6.71
N CYS A 74 -19.33 -19.19 6.88
CA CYS A 74 -18.39 -18.12 6.51
C CYS A 74 -17.71 -18.26 5.13
N ASP A 75 -18.14 -19.21 4.31
CA ASP A 75 -17.59 -19.45 2.96
C ASP A 75 -17.84 -18.30 1.99
N PHE A 76 -18.87 -17.49 2.20
CA PHE A 76 -19.25 -16.38 1.31
C PHE A 76 -18.98 -15.02 1.95
N MET A 77 -18.68 -14.05 1.11
CA MET A 77 -18.68 -12.64 1.50
C MET A 77 -20.10 -12.19 1.85
N GLN A 78 -20.24 -11.30 2.83
CA GLN A 78 -21.55 -10.77 3.23
C GLN A 78 -22.13 -9.79 2.20
N ASN A 79 -21.26 -9.11 1.44
CA ASN A 79 -21.65 -8.11 0.44
C ASN A 79 -21.73 -8.71 -0.97
N SER A 80 -22.49 -8.03 -1.84
CA SER A 80 -22.52 -8.33 -3.27
C SER A 80 -21.12 -8.18 -3.89
N PHE A 81 -20.82 -9.00 -4.92
CA PHE A 81 -19.59 -8.90 -5.69
C PHE A 81 -19.33 -7.50 -6.31
N MET A 82 -20.40 -6.69 -6.47
CA MET A 82 -20.29 -5.31 -6.97
C MET A 82 -19.67 -4.35 -5.94
N HIS A 83 -19.65 -4.72 -4.65
CA HIS A 83 -18.94 -3.99 -3.60
C HIS A 83 -17.45 -4.39 -3.57
N ASP A 84 -16.84 -4.58 -4.74
CA ASP A 84 -15.40 -4.78 -4.86
C ASP A 84 -14.63 -3.47 -4.61
N LEU A 85 -13.33 -3.45 -4.91
CA LEU A 85 -12.47 -2.29 -4.67
C LEU A 85 -12.84 -1.04 -5.50
N VAL A 86 -13.45 -1.22 -6.68
CA VAL A 86 -13.45 -0.18 -7.71
C VAL A 86 -14.78 0.02 -8.43
N THR A 87 -15.66 -0.97 -8.48
CA THR A 87 -16.82 -1.00 -9.39
C THR A 87 -17.74 0.21 -9.21
N PHE A 88 -18.01 0.65 -7.97
CA PHE A 88 -18.82 1.86 -7.74
C PHE A 88 -18.13 3.17 -8.11
N ARG A 89 -16.80 3.19 -8.16
CA ARG A 89 -16.01 4.36 -8.57
C ARG A 89 -15.81 4.38 -10.07
N ASN A 90 -15.49 3.23 -10.66
CA ASN A 90 -15.16 3.05 -12.07
C ASN A 90 -15.40 1.60 -12.52
N PRO A 91 -16.57 1.28 -13.12
CA PRO A 91 -16.92 -0.07 -13.54
C PRO A 91 -16.13 -0.56 -14.76
N THR A 92 -15.37 0.30 -15.45
CA THR A 92 -14.49 -0.09 -16.56
C THR A 92 -13.04 -0.29 -16.13
N SER A 93 -12.74 -0.12 -14.84
CA SER A 93 -11.41 -0.37 -14.31
C SER A 93 -10.97 -1.81 -14.55
N GLU A 94 -9.69 -1.99 -14.84
CA GLU A 94 -9.10 -3.34 -14.93
C GLU A 94 -9.19 -4.09 -13.60
N PHE A 95 -9.37 -3.40 -12.46
CA PHE A 95 -9.39 -4.00 -11.12
C PHE A 95 -10.77 -4.43 -10.63
N THR A 96 -11.79 -4.45 -11.50
CA THR A 96 -13.10 -4.98 -11.11
C THR A 96 -13.02 -6.49 -10.85
N PHE A 97 -13.85 -6.99 -9.95
CA PHE A 97 -13.98 -8.42 -9.67
C PHE A 97 -14.42 -9.20 -10.92
N LEU A 98 -15.25 -8.59 -11.76
CA LEU A 98 -15.64 -9.18 -13.04
C LEU A 98 -14.47 -9.33 -14.01
N ASN A 99 -13.59 -8.32 -14.12
CA ASN A 99 -12.41 -8.42 -14.97
C ASN A 99 -11.41 -9.47 -14.43
N TYR A 100 -11.30 -9.60 -13.11
CA TYR A 100 -10.58 -10.71 -12.48
C TYR A 100 -11.17 -12.06 -12.92
N LEU A 101 -12.47 -12.27 -12.78
CA LEU A 101 -13.10 -13.54 -13.19
C LEU A 101 -12.91 -13.83 -14.69
N GLN A 102 -13.04 -12.81 -15.53
CA GLN A 102 -12.85 -12.92 -16.98
C GLN A 102 -11.41 -13.32 -17.33
N SER A 103 -10.43 -12.63 -16.75
CA SER A 103 -9.00 -12.90 -17.01
C SER A 103 -8.53 -14.27 -16.52
N HIS A 104 -9.27 -14.90 -15.60
CA HIS A 104 -8.99 -16.24 -15.09
C HIS A 104 -9.91 -17.33 -15.66
N GLY A 105 -10.77 -17.01 -16.63
CA GLY A 105 -11.70 -17.98 -17.23
C GLY A 105 -12.75 -18.51 -16.27
N LYS A 106 -13.05 -17.78 -15.18
CA LYS A 106 -13.97 -18.20 -14.11
C LYS A 106 -15.35 -17.58 -14.21
N LEU A 107 -15.58 -16.63 -15.12
CA LEU A 107 -16.83 -15.86 -15.17
C LEU A 107 -18.07 -16.74 -15.36
N GLU A 108 -18.04 -17.69 -16.29
CA GLU A 108 -19.14 -18.63 -16.52
C GLU A 108 -19.40 -19.50 -15.29
N SER A 109 -18.34 -20.13 -14.75
CA SER A 109 -18.42 -20.96 -13.55
C SER A 109 -18.96 -20.19 -12.34
N PHE A 110 -18.64 -18.90 -12.23
CA PHE A 110 -19.17 -18.03 -11.19
C PHE A 110 -20.68 -17.85 -11.38
N ILE A 111 -21.16 -17.48 -12.57
CA ILE A 111 -22.60 -17.30 -12.83
C ILE A 111 -23.38 -18.58 -12.57
N GLU A 112 -22.89 -19.73 -13.03
CA GLU A 112 -23.54 -21.03 -12.82
C GLU A 112 -23.64 -21.41 -11.33
N LEU A 113 -22.57 -21.18 -10.56
CA LEU A 113 -22.52 -21.52 -9.14
C LEU A 113 -23.49 -20.65 -8.33
N GLN A 114 -23.66 -19.40 -8.73
CA GLN A 114 -24.59 -18.47 -8.09
C GLN A 114 -26.04 -18.85 -8.43
N GLY A 115 -26.33 -19.23 -9.67
CA GLY A 115 -27.66 -19.74 -10.06
C GLY A 115 -28.13 -20.97 -9.25
N LYS A 116 -27.20 -21.79 -8.74
CA LYS A 116 -27.50 -22.98 -7.94
C LYS A 116 -27.59 -22.73 -6.44
N LYS A 117 -26.99 -21.64 -5.92
CA LYS A 117 -26.87 -21.36 -4.48
C LYS A 117 -27.65 -20.13 -4.00
N CYS A 118 -28.15 -19.29 -4.90
CA CYS A 118 -28.97 -18.11 -4.59
C CYS A 118 -30.47 -18.42 -4.41
N GLU A 119 -30.83 -19.61 -3.90
CA GLU A 119 -32.21 -19.91 -3.50
C GLU A 119 -32.54 -19.19 -2.18
N GLY A 120 -33.04 -17.96 -2.26
CA GLY A 120 -33.62 -17.29 -1.08
C GLY A 120 -33.70 -15.76 -1.17
N ASP A 121 -32.56 -15.08 -1.38
CA ASP A 121 -32.46 -13.62 -1.27
C ASP A 121 -32.02 -12.91 -2.57
N GLY A 122 -31.64 -13.65 -3.62
CA GLY A 122 -31.21 -13.10 -4.91
C GLY A 122 -29.84 -12.38 -4.87
N PHE A 123 -29.11 -12.43 -3.75
CA PHE A 123 -27.80 -11.79 -3.64
C PHE A 123 -26.68 -12.70 -4.15
N ILE A 124 -26.00 -12.20 -5.19
CA ILE A 124 -24.80 -12.85 -5.76
C ILE A 124 -23.59 -12.48 -4.89
N ARG A 125 -23.04 -13.48 -4.19
CA ARG A 125 -21.94 -13.31 -3.23
C ARG A 125 -20.75 -14.17 -3.63
N PRO A 126 -19.53 -13.63 -3.72
CA PRO A 126 -18.36 -14.44 -3.99
C PRO A 126 -17.98 -15.29 -2.77
N LEU A 127 -17.34 -16.43 -3.03
CA LEU A 127 -16.65 -17.17 -1.99
C LEU A 127 -15.53 -16.29 -1.40
N ARG A 128 -15.35 -16.33 -0.08
CA ARG A 128 -14.33 -15.58 0.64
C ARG A 128 -12.93 -15.86 0.11
N ASP A 129 -12.58 -17.12 -0.04
CA ASP A 129 -11.29 -17.54 -0.61
C ASP A 129 -11.08 -17.00 -2.03
N GLU A 130 -12.11 -17.03 -2.88
CA GLU A 130 -12.03 -16.48 -4.22
C GLU A 130 -11.89 -14.94 -4.21
N PHE A 131 -12.54 -14.28 -3.25
CA PHE A 131 -12.38 -12.84 -3.05
C PHE A 131 -10.98 -12.48 -2.53
N CYS A 132 -10.40 -13.26 -1.62
CA CYS A 132 -9.01 -13.10 -1.18
C CYS A 132 -8.02 -13.28 -2.35
N ARG A 133 -8.28 -14.23 -3.26
CA ARG A 133 -7.48 -14.39 -4.50
C ARG A 133 -7.61 -13.20 -5.43
N TYR A 134 -8.81 -12.63 -5.58
CA TYR A 134 -9.02 -11.38 -6.32
C TYR A 134 -8.18 -10.23 -5.75
N LEU A 135 -8.19 -10.04 -4.44
CA LEU A 135 -7.43 -8.96 -3.80
C LEU A 135 -5.93 -9.17 -3.95
N SER A 136 -5.46 -10.41 -3.77
CA SER A 136 -4.07 -10.79 -4.03
C SER A 136 -3.67 -10.58 -5.49
N TRP A 137 -4.56 -10.86 -6.44
CA TRP A 137 -4.34 -10.60 -7.86
C TRP A 137 -4.22 -9.10 -8.15
N ALA A 138 -5.12 -8.28 -7.60
CA ALA A 138 -5.07 -6.84 -7.77
C ALA A 138 -3.79 -6.24 -7.16
N ALA A 139 -3.37 -6.73 -5.98
CA ALA A 139 -2.15 -6.30 -5.30
C ALA A 139 -0.87 -6.52 -6.11
N ARG A 140 -0.81 -7.57 -6.95
CA ARG A 140 0.36 -7.86 -7.79
C ARG A 140 0.68 -6.75 -8.78
N SER A 141 -0.33 -6.01 -9.25
CA SER A 141 -0.15 -4.87 -10.16
C SER A 141 0.57 -3.68 -9.51
N PHE A 142 0.80 -3.71 -8.19
CA PHE A 142 1.43 -2.64 -7.43
C PHE A 142 2.78 -3.03 -6.83
N GLY A 143 3.37 -4.17 -7.23
CA GLY A 143 4.61 -4.69 -6.64
C GLY A 143 5.77 -3.67 -6.56
N ASP A 144 5.91 -2.81 -7.57
CA ASP A 144 6.97 -1.79 -7.60
C ASP A 144 6.77 -0.67 -6.56
N TYR A 145 5.52 -0.42 -6.17
CA TYR A 145 5.12 0.63 -5.23
C TYR A 145 5.03 0.15 -3.78
N VAL A 146 5.16 -1.15 -3.52
CA VAL A 146 5.02 -1.74 -2.18
C VAL A 146 6.37 -2.21 -1.68
N ARG A 147 6.63 -2.01 -0.38
CA ARG A 147 7.75 -2.65 0.34
C ARG A 147 7.16 -3.51 1.45
N TYR A 148 7.19 -4.81 1.22
CA TYR A 148 6.82 -5.83 2.20
C TYR A 148 7.96 -6.09 3.17
N GLY A 149 7.65 -6.60 4.36
CA GLY A 149 8.62 -6.83 5.41
C GLY A 149 9.20 -5.55 6.00
N GLU A 150 8.52 -4.40 5.84
CA GLU A 150 8.94 -3.12 6.42
C GLU A 150 7.92 -2.62 7.45
N GLU A 151 8.30 -2.68 8.73
CA GLU A 151 7.48 -2.16 9.83
C GLU A 151 7.75 -0.66 10.01
N VAL A 152 6.70 0.17 9.95
CA VAL A 152 6.84 1.60 10.26
C VAL A 152 6.85 1.79 11.77
N ILE A 153 7.98 2.29 12.28
CA ILE A 153 8.22 2.47 13.72
C ILE A 153 8.05 3.92 14.18
N GLN A 154 8.13 4.90 13.26
CA GLN A 154 7.97 6.31 13.61
C GLN A 154 7.50 7.15 12.42
N VAL A 155 6.56 8.05 12.67
CA VAL A 155 6.16 9.12 11.74
C VAL A 155 6.22 10.45 12.48
N SER A 156 6.91 11.45 11.92
CA SER A 156 7.03 12.78 12.54
C SER A 156 7.20 13.88 11.50
N LYS A 157 7.03 15.15 11.89
CA LYS A 157 7.33 16.27 10.99
C LYS A 157 8.84 16.45 10.82
N ALA A 158 9.31 16.54 9.58
CA ALA A 158 10.74 16.62 9.27
C ALA A 158 11.38 17.96 9.69
N ASN A 159 10.63 19.07 9.63
CA ASN A 159 11.07 20.37 10.17
C ASN A 159 9.85 21.28 10.43
N LYS A 160 9.74 21.88 11.62
CA LYS A 160 8.67 22.83 11.98
C LYS A 160 8.85 24.22 11.32
N TYR A 161 10.03 24.52 10.78
CA TYR A 161 10.40 25.86 10.27
C TYR A 161 10.58 25.95 8.74
N ALA A 162 10.31 24.87 8.01
CA ALA A 162 10.37 24.87 6.55
C ALA A 162 9.05 25.42 5.96
N GLN A 163 9.15 26.08 4.80
CA GLN A 163 7.97 26.56 4.06
C GLN A 163 7.05 25.40 3.61
N GLU A 164 7.62 24.23 3.34
CA GLU A 164 6.87 22.99 3.10
C GLU A 164 7.01 22.06 4.30
N SER A 165 5.87 21.73 4.93
CA SER A 165 5.82 20.73 5.99
C SER A 165 5.92 19.32 5.38
N LEU A 166 7.09 18.70 5.50
CA LEU A 166 7.30 17.30 5.10
C LEU A 166 7.16 16.37 6.30
N TRP A 167 6.75 15.14 6.02
CA TRP A 167 6.74 14.03 6.96
C TRP A 167 8.03 13.22 6.83
N ARG A 168 8.58 12.82 7.96
CA ARG A 168 9.66 11.85 8.12
C ARG A 168 9.06 10.54 8.57
N ILE A 169 9.26 9.50 7.76
CA ILE A 169 8.79 8.14 8.02
C ILE A 169 10.02 7.28 8.26
N VAL A 170 10.03 6.58 9.38
CA VAL A 170 11.07 5.63 9.75
C VAL A 170 10.45 4.24 9.73
N SER A 171 11.00 3.36 8.92
CA SER A 171 10.66 1.95 8.91
C SER A 171 11.86 1.08 9.21
N LYS A 172 11.59 -0.13 9.69
CA LYS A 172 12.55 -1.16 9.97
C LYS A 172 12.32 -2.31 9.01
N ASP A 173 13.34 -2.67 8.25
CA ASP A 173 13.32 -3.90 7.45
C ASP A 173 13.40 -5.09 8.40
N MET A 174 12.40 -5.96 8.35
CA MET A 174 12.23 -7.04 9.32
C MET A 174 13.23 -8.18 9.10
N ALA A 175 13.79 -8.32 7.89
CA ALA A 175 14.79 -9.35 7.58
C ALA A 175 16.19 -8.93 8.04
N THR A 176 16.57 -7.68 7.75
CA THR A 176 17.92 -7.15 8.03
C THR A 176 18.02 -6.44 9.38
N GLN A 177 16.88 -6.02 9.94
CA GLN A 177 16.76 -5.13 11.11
C GLN A 177 17.28 -3.70 10.86
N ASP A 178 17.62 -3.36 9.61
CA ASP A 178 18.08 -2.04 9.23
C ASP A 178 16.93 -1.03 9.24
N THR A 179 17.27 0.21 9.58
CA THR A 179 16.31 1.32 9.61
C THR A 179 16.44 2.17 8.36
N VAL A 180 15.31 2.39 7.69
CA VAL A 180 15.21 3.23 6.49
C VAL A 180 14.41 4.49 6.81
N VAL A 181 14.92 5.64 6.36
CA VAL A 181 14.26 6.94 6.54
C VAL A 181 13.78 7.43 5.18
N ARG A 182 12.50 7.81 5.10
CA ARG A 182 11.87 8.36 3.90
C ARG A 182 11.18 9.68 4.22
N LEU A 183 11.04 10.52 3.21
CA LEU A 183 10.31 11.79 3.30
C LEU A 183 9.08 11.75 2.40
N ALA A 184 7.97 12.31 2.87
CA ALA A 184 6.74 12.42 2.10
C ALA A 184 6.01 13.74 2.32
N ARG A 185 5.25 14.18 1.32
CA ARG A 185 4.32 15.32 1.46
C ARG A 185 3.08 14.94 2.26
N ASN A 186 2.59 13.72 2.08
CA ASN A 186 1.42 13.19 2.77
C ASN A 186 1.70 11.79 3.32
N VAL A 187 1.05 11.46 4.45
CA VAL A 187 1.07 10.12 5.05
C VAL A 187 -0.36 9.66 5.28
N VAL A 188 -0.66 8.42 4.91
CA VAL A 188 -1.95 7.76 5.20
C VAL A 188 -1.71 6.53 6.05
N PHE A 189 -2.52 6.33 7.08
CA PHE A 189 -2.52 5.12 7.89
C PHE A 189 -3.68 4.23 7.44
N ALA A 190 -3.36 3.09 6.83
CA ALA A 190 -4.35 2.16 6.30
C ALA A 190 -4.53 0.90 7.17
N ASN A 191 -3.60 0.64 8.10
CA ASN A 191 -3.73 -0.43 9.10
C ASN A 191 -4.34 0.09 10.41
N THR A 192 -5.33 -0.63 10.92
CA THR A 192 -6.09 -0.27 12.14
C THR A 192 -5.28 -0.40 13.43
N GLU A 193 -4.24 -1.24 13.47
CA GLU A 193 -3.47 -1.52 14.69
C GLU A 193 -2.40 -0.46 14.97
N HIS A 194 -1.78 0.13 13.94
CA HIS A 194 -0.71 1.14 14.10
C HIS A 194 -1.19 2.52 14.53
N MET A 195 -2.50 2.81 14.41
CA MET A 195 -3.07 4.06 14.90
C MET A 195 -2.87 4.25 16.41
N ALA A 196 -2.78 3.15 17.18
CA ALA A 196 -2.69 3.21 18.64
C ALA A 196 -1.28 3.45 19.18
N SER A 197 -0.22 3.07 18.45
CA SER A 197 1.17 3.26 18.90
C SER A 197 1.78 4.56 18.38
N ILE A 198 1.50 4.96 17.14
CA ILE A 198 2.14 6.11 16.49
C ILE A 198 1.47 7.44 16.90
N ALA A 199 0.14 7.46 17.12
CA ALA A 199 -0.57 8.67 17.52
C ALA A 199 -0.22 9.18 18.94
N ARG A 200 0.41 8.34 19.78
CA ARG A 200 0.84 8.76 21.14
C ARG A 200 1.98 9.78 21.12
N ASP A 201 2.79 9.78 20.07
CA ASP A 201 3.95 10.67 19.96
C ASP A 201 3.60 12.04 19.35
N GLU A 202 2.45 12.18 18.67
CA GLU A 202 2.00 13.47 18.12
C GLU A 202 1.33 14.38 19.16
N VAL A 203 0.75 13.83 20.23
CA VAL A 203 0.04 14.63 21.27
C VAL A 203 1.00 15.14 22.35
N SER A 204 2.27 14.71 22.35
CA SER A 204 3.25 15.03 23.39
C SER A 204 4.33 16.04 22.96
N ALA A 205 4.24 16.68 21.78
CA ALA A 205 5.26 17.58 21.22
C ALA A 205 4.71 18.80 20.45
#